data_AF-A0A933YPV2-F1
#
_entry.id   AF-A0A933YPV2-F1
#
_cell.length_a   1.000
_cell.length_b   1.000
_cell.length_c   1.000
_cell.angle_alpha   90.00
_cell.angle_beta   90.00
_cell.angle_gamma   90.00
#
_symmetry.space_group_name_H-M   'P 1'
#
loop_
_entity.id
_entity.type
_entity.pdbx_description
1 polymer ?
#
loop_
_entity_poly.entity_id
_entity_poly.type
_entity_poly.pdbx_seq_one_letter_code
_entity_poly.pdbx_strand_id
1 'polypeptide(L)' 'MRKKIPPMPSRELVRLVEAVGARFKRHGKGDHDIFERMVEGKRRVAPIQMAKRELRPEYCLQVFRQLGLTDEEINNLFP' A
#
# COMPACT_ATOMS: atom_id res chain seq x y z
N MET A 1 14.03 13.57 0.48
CA MET A 1 13.30 13.43 1.76
C MET A 1 11.87 13.00 1.45
N ARG A 2 11.26 12.12 2.25
CA ARG A 2 9.89 11.66 2.03
C ARG A 2 8.89 12.68 2.58
N LYS A 3 7.81 12.96 1.85
CA LYS A 3 6.65 13.73 2.31
C LYS A 3 5.96 12.99 3.47
N LYS A 4 5.24 13.73 4.31
CA LYS A 4 4.42 13.13 5.37
C LYS A 4 3.27 12.34 4.70
N ILE A 5 3.09 11.09 5.13
CA ILE A 5 1.92 10.30 4.73
C ILE A 5 0.79 10.69 5.67
N PRO A 6 -0.38 11.12 5.17
CA PRO A 6 -1.54 11.36 6.01
C PRO A 6 -2.17 10.02 6.45
N PRO A 7 -2.91 10.00 7.58
CA PRO A 7 -3.80 8.89 7.87
C PRO A 7 -4.87 8.78 6.77
N MET A 8 -5.31 7.57 6.44
CA MET A 8 -6.27 7.35 5.35
C MET A 8 -7.13 6.09 5.57
N PRO A 9 -8.34 6.02 5.00
CA PRO A 9 -9.13 4.79 5.04
C PRO A 9 -8.48 3.68 4.20
N SER A 10 -8.81 2.42 4.50
CA SER A 10 -8.32 1.25 3.74
C SER A 10 -8.55 1.38 2.24
N ARG A 11 -9.71 1.93 1.84
CA ARG A 11 -10.07 2.11 0.43
C ARG A 11 -9.13 3.06 -0.31
N GLU A 12 -8.67 4.13 0.35
CA GLU A 12 -7.73 5.06 -0.27
C GLU A 12 -6.34 4.41 -0.38
N LEU A 13 -5.90 3.66 0.63
CA LEU A 13 -4.65 2.92 0.55
C LEU A 13 -4.66 1.92 -0.61
N VAL A 14 -5.77 1.18 -0.79
CA VAL A 14 -5.97 0.28 -1.95
C VAL A 14 -5.86 1.06 -3.26
N ARG A 15 -6.59 2.17 -3.41
CA ARG A 15 -6.55 3.02 -4.61
C ARG A 15 -5.13 3.47 -4.96
N LEU A 16 -4.37 3.91 -3.96
CA LEU A 16 -2.99 4.38 -4.16
C LEU A 16 -2.04 3.24 -4.57
N VAL A 17 -2.15 2.05 -3.96
CA VAL A 17 -1.28 0.92 -4.34
C VAL A 17 -1.65 0.37 -5.73
N GLU A 18 -2.93 0.39 -6.10
CA GLU A 18 -3.37 0.00 -7.43
C GLU A 18 -2.87 0.97 -8.51
N ALA A 19 -2.86 2.27 -8.22
CA ALA A 19 -2.33 3.30 -9.13
C ALA A 19 -0.85 3.10 -9.48
N VAL A 20 -0.06 2.46 -8.61
CA VAL A 20 1.36 2.13 -8.86
C VAL A 20 1.58 0.68 -9.34
N GLY A 21 0.50 -0.01 -9.69
CA GLY A 21 0.54 -1.32 -10.33
C GLY A 21 0.47 -2.51 -9.37
N ALA A 22 0.16 -2.32 -8.09
CA ALA A 22 -0.22 -3.45 -7.23
C ALA A 22 -1.61 -3.96 -7.62
N ARG A 23 -1.87 -5.25 -7.40
CA ARG A 23 -3.16 -5.88 -7.72
C ARG A 23 -3.60 -6.77 -6.57
N PHE A 24 -4.91 -6.86 -6.36
CA PHE A 24 -5.49 -7.81 -5.43
C PHE A 24 -5.12 -9.25 -5.85
N LYS A 25 -4.59 -10.02 -4.90
CA LYS A 25 -4.21 -11.41 -5.09
C LYS A 25 -5.24 -12.38 -4.54
N ARG A 26 -5.61 -12.19 -3.26
CA ARG A 26 -6.56 -13.03 -2.52
C ARG A 26 -6.93 -12.40 -1.19
N HIS A 27 -8.03 -12.87 -0.61
CA HIS A 27 -8.33 -12.62 0.79
C HIS A 27 -7.33 -13.34 1.70
N GLY A 28 -6.86 -12.65 2.74
CA GLY A 28 -5.95 -13.15 3.76
C GLY A 28 -6.69 -13.71 4.98
N LYS A 29 -6.02 -13.71 6.15
CA LYS A 29 -6.64 -14.09 7.42
C LYS A 29 -7.30 -12.87 8.05
N GLY A 30 -8.54 -13.04 8.52
CA GLY A 30 -9.27 -11.98 9.22
C GLY A 30 -9.67 -10.85 8.28
N ASP A 31 -9.40 -9.61 8.67
CA ASP A 31 -9.78 -8.41 7.92
C ASP A 31 -8.70 -7.96 6.93
N HIS A 32 -7.83 -8.85 6.45
CA HIS A 32 -6.73 -8.48 5.54
C HIS A 32 -6.93 -9.02 4.14
N ASP A 33 -6.70 -8.18 3.14
CA ASP A 33 -6.55 -8.58 1.74
C ASP A 33 -5.09 -8.51 1.32
N ILE A 34 -4.66 -9.48 0.50
CA ILE A 34 -3.29 -9.59 0.04
C ILE A 34 -3.17 -8.94 -1.34
N PHE A 35 -2.28 -7.96 -1.46
CA PHE A 35 -1.94 -7.31 -2.71
C PHE A 35 -0.53 -7.71 -3.16
N GLU A 36 -0.32 -7.78 -4.47
CA GLU A 36 0.99 -8.07 -5.06
C GLU A 36 1.39 -7.09 -6.16
N ARG A 37 2.69 -6.85 -6.30
CA ARG A 37 3.30 -5.99 -7.31
C ARG A 37 4.55 -6.65 -7.87
N MET A 38 4.76 -6.57 -9.19
CA MET A 38 6.03 -6.98 -9.80
C MET A 38 6.99 -5.79 -9.86
N VAL A 39 8.18 -5.95 -9.26
CA VAL A 39 9.23 -4.92 -9.23
C VAL A 39 10.55 -5.61 -9.57
N GLU A 40 11.22 -5.18 -10.66
CA GLU A 40 12.50 -5.75 -11.11
C GLU A 40 12.47 -7.29 -11.26
N GLY A 41 11.39 -7.84 -11.84
CA GLY A 41 11.20 -9.28 -12.00
C GLY A 41 10.91 -10.04 -10.70
N LYS A 42 10.83 -9.35 -9.56
CA LYS A 42 10.51 -9.93 -8.25
C LYS A 42 9.09 -9.61 -7.85
N ARG A 43 8.38 -10.64 -7.37
CA ARG A 43 7.04 -10.48 -6.80
C ARG A 43 7.13 -9.96 -5.38
N ARG A 44 6.52 -8.80 -5.13
CA ARG A 44 6.37 -8.16 -3.82
C ARG A 44 4.92 -8.32 -3.35
N VAL A 45 4.70 -8.45 -2.05
CA VAL A 45 3.39 -8.75 -1.48
C VAL A 45 3.21 -7.97 -0.18
N ALA A 46 2.02 -7.41 0.04
CA ALA A 46 1.65 -6.76 1.29
C ALA A 46 0.20 -7.11 1.68
N PRO A 47 -0.06 -7.40 2.96
CA PRO A 47 -1.42 -7.45 3.49
C PRO A 47 -1.91 -6.02 3.78
N ILE A 48 -3.12 -5.71 3.33
CA ILE A 48 -3.82 -4.46 3.63
C ILE A 48 -5.01 -4.77 4.52
N GLN A 49 -5.06 -4.13 5.69
CA GLN A 49 -6.18 -4.21 6.61
C GLN A 49 -7.37 -3.47 6.01
N MET A 50 -8.47 -4.17 5.85
CA MET A 50 -9.69 -3.74 5.20
C MET A 50 -10.69 -3.16 6.20
N ALA A 51 -11.70 -2.47 5.69
CA ALA A 51 -12.80 -1.86 6.46
C ALA A 51 -12.36 -0.86 7.56
N LYS A 52 -11.12 -0.37 7.56
CA LYS A 52 -10.69 0.71 8.46
C LYS A 52 -11.06 2.06 7.86
N ARG A 53 -11.68 2.89 8.69
CA ARG A 53 -11.94 4.31 8.38
C ARG A 53 -10.67 5.15 8.45
N GLU A 54 -9.71 4.72 9.26
CA GLU A 54 -8.43 5.41 9.44
C GLU A 54 -7.31 4.39 9.71
N LEU A 55 -6.30 4.39 8.85
CA LEU A 55 -5.05 3.67 8.99
C LEU A 55 -3.96 4.66 9.36
N ARG A 56 -3.08 4.25 10.28
CA ARG A 56 -1.98 5.09 10.75
C ARG A 56 -0.92 5.28 9.65
N PRO A 57 -0.28 6.46 9.53
CA PRO A 57 0.75 6.72 8.53
C PRO A 57 1.89 5.68 8.49
N GLU A 58 2.31 5.16 9.63
CA GLU A 58 3.39 4.18 9.74
C GLU A 58 2.99 2.83 9.12
N TYR A 59 1.72 2.45 9.27
CA TYR A 59 1.17 1.25 8.65
C TYR A 59 1.11 1.39 7.13
N CYS A 60 0.62 2.53 6.64
CA CYS A 60 0.58 2.81 5.20
C CYS A 60 2.00 2.79 4.60
N LEU A 61 2.97 3.41 5.29
CA LEU A 61 4.38 3.36 4.88
C LEU A 61 4.90 1.92 4.78
N GLN A 62 4.59 1.09 5.77
CA GLN A 62 5.01 -0.31 5.77
C GLN A 62 4.45 -1.08 4.57
N VAL A 63 3.16 -0.88 4.25
CA VAL A 63 2.53 -1.48 3.06
C VAL A 63 3.25 -1.05 1.78
N PHE A 64 3.53 0.25 1.63
CA PHE A 64 4.28 0.76 0.47
C PHE A 64 5.67 0.12 0.34
N ARG A 65 6.41 -0.01 1.45
CA ARG A 65 7.74 -0.65 1.44
C ARG A 65 7.67 -2.14 1.13
N GLN A 66 6.67 -2.85 1.65
CA GLN A 66 6.47 -4.26 1.34
C GLN A 66 6.15 -4.50 -0.13
N LEU A 67 5.43 -3.57 -0.78
CA LEU A 67 5.19 -3.55 -2.22
C LEU A 67 6.38 -3.01 -3.04
N GLY A 68 7.46 -2.61 -2.39
CA GLY A 68 8.69 -2.16 -3.03
C GLY A 68 8.65 -0.74 -3.57
N LEU A 69 7.80 0.13 -3.04
CA LEU A 69 7.78 1.53 -3.46
C LEU A 69 9.00 2.29 -2.93
N THR A 70 9.58 3.13 -3.79
CA THR A 70 10.64 4.08 -3.42
C THR A 70 10.07 5.32 -2.73
N ASP A 71 10.93 6.13 -2.10
CA ASP A 71 10.48 7.41 -1.54
C ASP A 71 9.95 8.38 -2.61
N GLU A 72 10.49 8.32 -3.82
CA GLU A 72 10.03 9.13 -4.95
C GLU A 72 8.64 8.71 -5.40
N GLU A 73 8.39 7.42 -5.57
CA GLU A 73 7.06 6.90 -5.90
C GLU A 73 6.04 7.27 -4.81
N ILE A 74 6.40 7.13 -3.54
CA ILE A 74 5.53 7.52 -2.42
C ILE A 74 5.25 9.03 -2.44
N ASN A 75 6.26 9.85 -2.74
CA ASN A 75 6.07 11.30 -2.82
C ASN A 75 5.14 11.72 -3.95
N ASN A 76 5.11 10.96 -5.05
CA ASN A 76 4.23 11.22 -6.20
C ASN A 76 2.78 10.78 -5.96
N LEU A 77 2.50 9.99 -4.90
CA LEU A 77 1.14 9.63 -4.49
C LEU A 77 0.40 10.78 -3.78
N PHE A 78 1.12 11.77 -3.28
CA PHE A 78 0.54 12.85 -2.50
C PHE A 78 0.89 14.21 -3.14
N PRO A 79 -0.09 15.13 -3.25
CA PRO A 79 0.15 16.48 -3.78
C PRO A 79 1.23 17.24 -2.99
#